data_AF-A0A9P4X3I2-F1
#
_entry.id   AF-A0A9P4X3I2-F1
#
_cell.length_a   1.000
_cell.length_b   1.000
_cell.length_c   1.000
_cell.angle_alpha   90.00
_cell.angle_beta   90.00
_cell.angle_gamma   90.00
#
_symmetry.space_group_name_H-M   'P 1'
#
loop_
_entity.id
_entity.type
_entity.pdbx_description
1 polymer ?
#
loop_
_entity_poly.entity_id
_entity_poly.type
_entity_poly.pdbx_seq_one_letter_code
_entity_poly.pdbx_strand_id
1 'polypeptide(L)'
;MEDVNLYASLSKKSYSLLPRYMRSSTALCDAVTLMIETYSNHQRGLPAQKLIDRKAYGQALRSLNQGLQSSQKQQNSALLAAVSIIHRVVATYEAEPEHNPSVHLRGIYAIMTACGPPQLDDELGLSLALDNIGTLYMDSLVSSKPNLYNRPEWQRAVQTALSSGIIENETKADIYRLALRTSNWPSLFRRLDDMQQIDDCESSGTAFIVAKTATEEMNLIQRLGELCFATMRNHGKVTEHPDRASPFLVCYTFAEPLMAMLFILYAMARIAIGYAVKHVLALNGTHRPDIATEISEMSFRIGRCIKYARQFKPLFGCRGFILALVLSFESCSEQGRECVIDALNDLEHYRNPSSKLWCKQSIMSLAKYMTGRAVITRSVGIKPKDNKGKAK
;
A
#
# COMPACT_ATOMS: atom_id res chain seq x y z
N MET A 1 -22.39 -6.11 0.06
CA MET A 1 -21.06 -5.77 -0.50
C MET A 1 -20.30 -5.04 0.59
N GLU A 2 -19.43 -5.77 1.30
CA GLU A 2 -18.73 -5.34 2.52
C GLU A 2 -17.52 -4.44 2.20
N ASP A 3 -17.20 -3.52 3.11
CA ASP A 3 -16.37 -2.31 2.94
C ASP A 3 -14.85 -2.58 2.93
N VAL A 4 -14.36 -3.53 2.12
CA VAL A 4 -12.97 -4.01 2.24
C VAL A 4 -12.14 -3.73 1.00
N ASN A 5 -11.98 -2.44 0.68
CA ASN A 5 -11.06 -2.06 -0.39
C ASN A 5 -10.29 -0.76 -0.13
N LEU A 6 -9.41 -0.81 0.87
CA LEU A 6 -8.55 0.32 1.23
C LEU A 6 -7.38 0.57 0.25
N TYR A 7 -7.06 -0.37 -0.66
CA TYR A 7 -5.84 -0.29 -1.49
C TYR A 7 -6.02 -0.56 -3.00
N ALA A 8 -7.12 -1.19 -3.43
CA ALA A 8 -7.37 -1.50 -4.84
C ALA A 8 -8.55 -0.71 -5.44
N SER A 9 -9.49 -0.22 -4.64
CA SER A 9 -10.59 0.66 -5.04
C SER A 9 -10.73 1.84 -4.08
N LEU A 10 -11.65 2.75 -4.35
CA LEU A 10 -12.09 3.70 -3.33
C LEU A 10 -12.92 2.97 -2.27
N SER A 11 -13.07 3.56 -1.09
CA SER A 11 -13.97 3.03 -0.06
C SER A 11 -15.43 3.12 -0.51
N LYS A 12 -16.29 2.31 0.11
CA LYS A 12 -17.74 2.35 -0.16
C LYS A 12 -18.30 3.75 0.07
N LYS A 13 -17.83 4.44 1.12
CA LYS A 13 -18.22 5.83 1.43
C LYS A 13 -17.86 6.76 0.27
N SER A 14 -16.61 6.76 -0.21
CA SER A 14 -16.21 7.56 -1.38
C SER A 14 -17.09 7.26 -2.60
N TYR A 15 -17.31 5.98 -2.93
CA TYR A 15 -18.17 5.61 -4.06
C TYR A 15 -19.61 6.11 -3.92
N SER A 16 -20.18 6.04 -2.71
CA SER A 16 -21.55 6.53 -2.46
C SER A 16 -21.71 8.04 -2.65
N LEU A 17 -20.60 8.80 -2.54
CA LEU A 17 -20.59 10.25 -2.69
C LEU A 17 -20.39 10.71 -4.14
N LEU A 18 -19.72 9.90 -4.98
CA LEU A 18 -19.37 10.29 -6.36
C LEU A 18 -20.55 10.83 -7.20
N PRO A 19 -21.76 10.23 -7.18
CA PRO A 19 -22.86 10.69 -8.04
C PRO A 19 -23.22 12.16 -7.85
N ARG A 20 -23.02 12.72 -6.65
CA ARG A 20 -23.27 14.14 -6.35
C ARG A 20 -22.32 15.07 -7.10
N TYR A 21 -21.08 14.63 -7.32
CA TYR A 21 -20.01 15.42 -7.95
C TYR A 21 -19.86 15.13 -9.45
N MET A 22 -20.41 14.02 -9.94
CA MET A 22 -20.37 13.67 -11.37
C MET A 22 -21.08 14.70 -12.24
N ARG A 23 -22.20 15.27 -11.77
CA ARG A 23 -23.00 16.25 -12.54
C ARG A 23 -22.21 17.50 -12.95
N SER A 24 -21.20 17.87 -12.16
CA SER A 24 -20.40 19.07 -12.36
C SER A 24 -18.97 18.78 -12.84
N SER A 25 -18.62 17.51 -13.09
CA SER A 25 -17.25 17.13 -13.44
C SER A 25 -17.19 16.07 -14.53
N THR A 26 -16.93 16.51 -15.76
CA THR A 26 -16.67 15.62 -16.91
C THR A 26 -15.48 14.70 -16.66
N ALA A 27 -14.44 15.20 -15.97
CA ALA A 27 -13.28 14.39 -15.58
C ALA A 27 -13.66 13.20 -14.70
N LEU A 28 -14.54 13.41 -13.71
CA LEU A 28 -15.03 12.33 -12.85
C LEU A 28 -15.91 11.36 -13.62
N CYS A 29 -16.81 11.86 -14.49
CA CYS A 29 -17.63 11.01 -15.34
C CYS A 29 -16.79 10.07 -16.21
N ASP A 30 -15.81 10.61 -16.93
CA ASP A 30 -14.97 9.81 -17.83
C ASP A 30 -14.09 8.81 -17.06
N ALA A 31 -13.59 9.18 -15.86
CA ALA A 31 -12.85 8.26 -14.99
C ALA A 31 -13.73 7.12 -14.46
N VAL A 32 -14.99 7.41 -14.09
CA VAL A 32 -15.96 6.39 -13.67
C VAL A 32 -16.33 5.47 -14.84
N THR A 33 -16.55 6.01 -16.04
CA THR A 33 -16.78 5.24 -17.27
C THR A 33 -15.63 4.28 -17.53
N LEU A 34 -14.38 4.77 -17.51
CA LEU A 34 -13.18 3.94 -17.65
C LEU A 34 -13.15 2.79 -16.64
N MET A 35 -13.46 3.06 -15.38
CA MET A 35 -13.49 2.05 -14.32
C MET A 35 -14.56 0.98 -14.58
N ILE A 36 -15.77 1.39 -14.94
CA ILE A 36 -16.89 0.48 -15.23
C ILE A 36 -16.57 -0.39 -16.45
N GLU A 37 -16.06 0.20 -17.53
CA GLU A 37 -15.67 -0.52 -18.74
C GLU A 37 -14.56 -1.53 -18.45
N THR A 38 -13.53 -1.12 -17.69
CA THR A 38 -12.42 -2.00 -17.31
C THR A 38 -12.91 -3.18 -16.47
N TYR A 39 -13.77 -2.92 -15.47
CA TYR A 39 -14.36 -3.97 -14.65
C TYR A 39 -15.24 -4.91 -15.47
N SER A 40 -16.04 -4.38 -16.40
CA SER A 40 -16.88 -5.17 -17.31
C SER A 40 -16.03 -6.08 -18.21
N ASN A 41 -14.94 -5.56 -18.77
CA ASN A 41 -13.98 -6.34 -19.56
C ASN A 41 -13.35 -7.47 -18.75
N HIS A 42 -13.03 -7.19 -17.49
CA HIS A 42 -12.52 -8.20 -16.56
C HIS A 42 -13.56 -9.31 -16.28
N GLN A 43 -14.81 -8.94 -15.98
CA GLN A 43 -15.90 -9.90 -15.76
C GLN A 43 -16.19 -10.76 -17.00
N ARG A 44 -15.97 -10.22 -18.21
CA ARG A 44 -16.07 -10.94 -19.47
C ARG A 44 -14.89 -11.89 -19.74
N GLY A 45 -13.88 -11.91 -18.87
CA GLY A 45 -12.69 -12.75 -19.04
C GLY A 45 -11.81 -12.31 -20.22
N LEU A 46 -11.80 -11.02 -20.57
CA LEU A 46 -10.92 -10.55 -21.63
C LEU A 46 -9.43 -10.68 -21.23
N PRO A 47 -8.52 -10.87 -22.21
CA PRO A 47 -7.09 -10.88 -21.95
C PRO A 47 -6.62 -9.58 -21.28
N ALA A 48 -5.55 -9.65 -20.49
CA ALA A 48 -5.01 -8.53 -19.71
C ALA A 48 -4.79 -7.24 -20.54
N GLN A 49 -4.29 -7.39 -21.77
CA GLN A 49 -4.01 -6.28 -22.71
C GLN A 49 -5.29 -5.58 -23.21
N LYS A 50 -6.46 -6.20 -23.03
CA LYS A 50 -7.77 -5.68 -23.45
C LYS A 50 -8.64 -5.26 -22.25
N LEU A 51 -8.13 -5.33 -21.02
CA LEU A 51 -8.90 -4.92 -19.85
C LEU A 51 -9.15 -3.41 -19.87
N ILE A 52 -8.10 -2.62 -20.08
CA ILE A 52 -8.18 -1.16 -20.15
C ILE A 52 -8.42 -0.73 -21.61
N ASP A 53 -9.58 -0.13 -21.90
CA ASP A 53 -9.81 0.53 -23.18
C ASP A 53 -8.94 1.79 -23.29
N ARG A 54 -7.99 1.78 -24.23
CA ARG A 54 -7.05 2.88 -24.45
C ARG A 54 -7.75 4.18 -24.88
N LYS A 55 -8.86 4.10 -25.61
CA LYS A 55 -9.65 5.27 -26.03
C LYS A 55 -10.34 5.91 -24.84
N ALA A 56 -10.98 5.10 -23.99
CA ALA A 56 -11.62 5.57 -22.75
C ALA A 56 -10.59 6.14 -21.78
N TYR A 57 -9.44 5.50 -21.64
CA TYR A 57 -8.35 5.98 -20.80
C TYR A 57 -7.81 7.33 -21.30
N GLY A 58 -7.54 7.48 -22.59
CA GLY A 58 -7.12 8.74 -23.18
C GLY A 58 -8.17 9.85 -23.04
N GLN A 59 -9.46 9.50 -23.10
CA GLN A 59 -10.56 10.43 -22.86
C GLN A 59 -10.58 10.92 -21.40
N ALA A 60 -10.48 10.01 -20.44
CA ALA A 60 -10.41 10.36 -19.02
C ALA A 60 -9.22 11.29 -18.70
N LEU A 61 -8.06 11.05 -19.31
CA LEU A 61 -6.88 11.93 -19.14
C LEU A 61 -7.08 13.32 -19.75
N ARG A 62 -7.69 13.43 -20.93
CA ARG A 62 -8.00 14.74 -21.54
C ARG A 62 -8.96 15.54 -20.67
N SER A 63 -10.03 14.91 -20.20
CA SER A 63 -11.02 15.56 -19.33
C SER A 63 -10.43 15.97 -17.98
N LEU A 64 -9.56 15.12 -17.39
CA LEU A 64 -8.80 15.49 -16.19
C LEU A 64 -7.91 16.70 -16.44
N ASN A 65 -7.16 16.73 -17.55
CA ASN A 65 -6.30 17.86 -17.89
C ASN A 65 -7.08 19.16 -18.11
N GLN A 66 -8.22 19.11 -18.80
CA GLN A 66 -9.12 20.26 -18.95
C GLN A 66 -9.64 20.77 -17.60
N GLY A 67 -10.05 19.85 -16.72
CA GLY A 67 -10.49 20.20 -15.37
C GLY A 67 -9.40 20.87 -14.54
N LEU A 68 -8.16 20.37 -14.61
CA LEU A 68 -7.00 20.95 -13.93
C LEU A 68 -6.62 22.35 -14.44
N GLN A 69 -6.94 22.67 -15.69
CA GLN A 69 -6.73 24.02 -16.25
C GLN A 69 -7.82 25.01 -15.80
N SER A 70 -8.95 24.52 -15.28
CA SER A 70 -9.99 25.38 -14.73
C SER A 70 -9.63 25.81 -13.30
N SER A 71 -9.63 27.12 -13.04
CA SER A 71 -9.26 27.67 -11.71
C SER A 71 -10.32 27.46 -10.62
N GLN A 72 -11.28 26.56 -10.80
CA GLN A 72 -12.40 26.40 -9.89
C GLN A 72 -12.04 25.46 -8.73
N LYS A 73 -11.75 26.04 -7.55
CA LYS A 73 -11.51 25.29 -6.31
C LYS A 73 -12.63 24.28 -5.97
N GLN A 74 -13.88 24.58 -6.35
CA GLN A 74 -15.04 23.70 -6.14
C GLN A 74 -14.92 22.34 -6.87
N GLN A 75 -14.03 22.20 -7.85
CA GLN A 75 -13.82 20.95 -8.58
C GLN A 75 -12.74 20.06 -7.95
N ASN A 76 -12.01 20.54 -6.96
CA ASN A 76 -10.83 19.86 -6.41
C ASN A 76 -11.12 18.42 -5.95
N SER A 77 -12.20 18.18 -5.20
CA SER A 77 -12.56 16.85 -4.70
C SER A 77 -13.01 15.92 -5.84
N ALA A 78 -13.66 16.47 -6.87
CA ALA A 78 -14.05 15.70 -8.06
C ALA A 78 -12.82 15.32 -8.92
N LEU A 79 -11.87 16.25 -9.11
CA LEU A 79 -10.61 15.98 -9.80
C LEU A 79 -9.74 14.98 -9.02
N LEU A 80 -9.68 15.11 -7.70
CA LEU A 80 -9.00 14.16 -6.82
C LEU A 80 -9.63 12.77 -6.95
N ALA A 81 -10.96 12.67 -6.95
CA ALA A 81 -11.66 11.40 -7.18
C ALA A 81 -11.32 10.83 -8.57
N ALA A 82 -11.36 11.64 -9.62
CA ALA A 82 -11.07 11.22 -10.98
C ALA A 82 -9.66 10.62 -11.09
N VAL A 83 -8.62 11.34 -10.65
CA VAL A 83 -7.24 10.82 -10.69
C VAL A 83 -7.04 9.61 -9.76
N SER A 84 -7.75 9.58 -8.63
CA SER A 84 -7.72 8.45 -7.68
C SER A 84 -8.29 7.17 -8.29
N ILE A 85 -9.37 7.28 -9.08
CA ILE A 85 -9.96 6.17 -9.82
C ILE A 85 -9.03 5.72 -10.95
N ILE A 86 -8.52 6.65 -11.76
CA ILE A 86 -7.59 6.34 -12.86
C ILE A 86 -6.36 5.60 -12.32
N HIS A 87 -5.75 6.09 -11.24
CA HIS A 87 -4.62 5.42 -10.60
C HIS A 87 -4.96 3.98 -10.22
N ARG A 88 -6.11 3.75 -9.57
CA ARG A 88 -6.53 2.42 -9.12
C ARG A 88 -6.77 1.47 -10.29
N VAL A 89 -7.41 1.94 -11.36
CA VAL A 89 -7.61 1.17 -12.59
C VAL A 89 -6.26 0.75 -13.18
N VAL A 90 -5.37 1.72 -13.44
CA VAL A 90 -4.06 1.46 -14.05
C VAL A 90 -3.25 0.54 -13.18
N ALA A 91 -3.07 0.85 -11.90
CA ALA A 91 -2.23 0.04 -11.04
C ALA A 91 -2.75 -1.41 -10.93
N THR A 92 -4.07 -1.62 -11.04
CA THR A 92 -4.70 -2.95 -10.82
C THR A 92 -4.71 -3.78 -12.08
N TYR A 93 -5.04 -3.20 -13.23
CA TYR A 93 -5.33 -3.92 -14.47
C TYR A 93 -4.28 -3.69 -15.57
N GLU A 94 -3.38 -2.71 -15.43
CA GLU A 94 -2.32 -2.51 -16.42
C GLU A 94 -1.32 -3.67 -16.35
N ALA A 95 -1.15 -4.32 -17.50
CA ALA A 95 -0.24 -5.44 -17.69
C ALA A 95 1.12 -4.98 -18.23
N GLU A 96 1.17 -3.83 -18.90
CA GLU A 96 2.38 -3.34 -19.55
C GLU A 96 3.28 -2.57 -18.57
N PRO A 97 4.54 -2.98 -18.37
CA PRO A 97 5.47 -2.32 -17.46
C PRO A 97 5.80 -0.87 -17.85
N GLU A 98 5.64 -0.52 -19.13
CA GLU A 98 5.94 0.81 -19.67
C GLU A 98 5.01 1.90 -19.10
N HIS A 99 3.81 1.50 -18.66
CA HIS A 99 2.83 2.39 -18.07
C HIS A 99 3.05 2.48 -16.56
N ASN A 100 3.84 3.48 -16.15
CA ASN A 100 4.18 3.67 -14.75
C ASN A 100 3.01 4.29 -13.96
N PRO A 101 2.34 3.54 -13.04
CA PRO A 101 1.23 4.05 -12.26
C PRO A 101 1.61 5.24 -11.37
N SER A 102 2.91 5.44 -11.08
CA SER A 102 3.40 6.58 -10.29
C SER A 102 3.08 7.94 -10.90
N VAL A 103 2.82 8.02 -12.22
CA VAL A 103 2.42 9.29 -12.84
C VAL A 103 1.11 9.81 -12.22
N HIS A 104 0.13 8.93 -12.00
CA HIS A 104 -1.14 9.31 -11.37
C HIS A 104 -0.98 9.59 -9.88
N LEU A 105 -0.05 8.90 -9.20
CA LEU A 105 0.29 9.20 -7.81
C LEU A 105 0.83 10.61 -7.64
N ARG A 106 1.70 11.06 -8.55
CA ARG A 106 2.16 12.44 -8.56
C ARG A 106 1.00 13.43 -8.76
N GLY A 107 0.03 13.07 -9.60
CA GLY A 107 -1.21 13.85 -9.76
C GLY A 107 -2.04 13.93 -8.47
N ILE A 108 -2.27 12.80 -7.81
CA ILE A 108 -2.95 12.73 -6.49
C ILE A 108 -2.22 13.61 -5.48
N TYR A 109 -0.89 13.44 -5.34
CA TYR A 109 -0.08 14.22 -4.42
C TYR A 109 -0.16 15.73 -4.70
N ALA A 110 -0.08 16.14 -5.97
CA ALA A 110 -0.14 17.55 -6.36
C ALA A 110 -1.50 18.18 -6.05
N ILE A 111 -2.60 17.50 -6.39
CA ILE A 111 -3.95 17.97 -6.09
C ILE A 111 -4.16 18.06 -4.57
N MET A 112 -3.83 17.01 -3.82
CA MET A 112 -3.96 17.01 -2.36
C MET A 112 -3.12 18.12 -1.71
N THR A 113 -1.89 18.34 -2.18
CA THR A 113 -1.04 19.44 -1.71
C THR A 113 -1.68 20.80 -1.97
N ALA A 114 -2.28 21.00 -3.15
CA ALA A 114 -2.96 22.25 -3.50
C ALA A 114 -4.26 22.48 -2.73
N CYS A 115 -4.98 21.41 -2.37
CA CYS A 115 -6.19 21.48 -1.54
C CYS A 115 -5.88 21.80 -0.08
N GLY A 116 -4.74 21.30 0.43
CA GLY A 116 -4.44 21.30 1.85
C GLY A 116 -5.16 20.18 2.60
N PRO A 117 -5.04 20.14 3.95
CA PRO A 117 -5.64 19.11 4.79
C PRO A 117 -7.16 18.98 4.58
N PRO A 118 -7.74 17.78 4.73
CA PRO A 118 -9.17 17.59 4.56
C PRO A 118 -9.96 18.37 5.62
N GLN A 119 -11.08 18.94 5.21
CA GLN A 119 -12.05 19.56 6.10
C GLN A 119 -13.14 18.53 6.46
N LEU A 120 -13.76 18.67 7.64
CA LEU A 120 -14.75 17.70 8.11
C LEU A 120 -16.11 17.82 7.39
N ASP A 121 -16.41 18.99 6.84
CA ASP A 121 -17.63 19.30 6.08
C ASP A 121 -17.55 18.87 4.60
N ASP A 122 -16.34 18.72 4.04
CA ASP A 122 -16.14 18.07 2.74
C ASP A 122 -16.01 16.55 2.90
N GLU A 123 -17.15 15.86 3.00
CA GLU A 123 -17.20 14.40 3.17
C GLU A 123 -16.40 13.64 2.10
N LEU A 124 -16.44 14.09 0.83
CA LEU A 124 -15.72 13.43 -0.25
C LEU A 124 -14.22 13.69 -0.14
N GLY A 125 -13.82 14.94 0.08
CA GLY A 125 -12.42 15.31 0.29
C GLY A 125 -11.79 14.54 1.44
N LEU A 126 -12.48 14.45 2.58
CA LEU A 126 -12.03 13.65 3.72
C LEU A 126 -11.93 12.16 3.39
N SER A 127 -12.94 11.58 2.75
CA SER A 127 -12.91 10.16 2.39
C SER A 127 -11.78 9.84 1.40
N LEU A 128 -11.53 10.70 0.41
CA LEU A 128 -10.42 10.55 -0.55
C LEU A 128 -9.06 10.73 0.10
N ALA A 129 -8.95 11.66 1.07
CA ALA A 129 -7.74 11.81 1.86
C ALA A 129 -7.45 10.55 2.66
N LEU A 130 -8.45 9.90 3.24
CA LEU A 130 -8.24 8.63 3.94
C LEU A 130 -7.90 7.49 2.98
N ASP A 131 -8.61 7.38 1.85
CA ASP A 131 -8.44 6.29 0.89
C ASP A 131 -7.08 6.32 0.17
N ASN A 132 -6.41 7.48 0.10
CA ASN A 132 -5.10 7.61 -0.55
C ASN A 132 -3.91 7.49 0.42
N ILE A 133 -4.13 7.35 1.74
CA ILE A 133 -3.04 7.33 2.74
C ILE A 133 -2.00 6.24 2.49
N GLY A 134 -2.45 5.01 2.28
CA GLY A 134 -1.57 3.86 2.04
C GLY A 134 -0.87 3.94 0.70
N THR A 135 -1.50 4.55 -0.29
CA THR A 135 -0.93 4.70 -1.63
C THR A 135 0.19 5.76 -1.62
N LEU A 136 -0.04 6.90 -0.98
CA LEU A 136 0.98 7.95 -0.82
C LEU A 136 2.12 7.53 0.10
N TYR A 137 1.85 6.68 1.09
CA TYR A 137 2.89 6.02 1.88
C TYR A 137 3.84 5.18 1.01
N MET A 138 3.28 4.33 0.15
CA MET A 138 4.08 3.51 -0.76
C MET A 138 4.86 4.36 -1.78
N ASP A 139 4.26 5.42 -2.32
CA ASP A 139 4.98 6.35 -3.21
C ASP A 139 6.13 7.06 -2.47
N SER A 140 5.90 7.49 -1.23
CA SER A 140 6.92 8.14 -0.39
C SER A 140 8.09 7.21 -0.08
N LEU A 141 7.81 5.91 0.17
CA LEU A 141 8.83 4.88 0.25
C LEU A 141 9.60 4.80 -1.06
N VAL A 142 8.92 4.52 -2.19
CA VAL A 142 9.52 4.22 -3.50
C VAL A 142 10.27 5.38 -4.14
N SER A 143 9.81 6.61 -3.92
CA SER A 143 10.39 7.80 -4.53
C SER A 143 11.35 8.55 -3.61
N SER A 144 11.53 8.09 -2.37
CA SER A 144 12.27 8.80 -1.33
C SER A 144 11.82 10.27 -1.19
N LYS A 145 10.51 10.52 -1.32
CA LYS A 145 9.91 11.85 -1.13
C LYS A 145 9.24 11.98 0.24
N PRO A 146 9.12 13.19 0.80
CA PRO A 146 8.34 13.39 2.01
C PRO A 146 6.88 12.93 1.83
N ASN A 147 6.34 12.25 2.83
CA ASN A 147 4.93 11.90 2.85
C ASN A 147 4.10 13.12 3.28
N LEU A 148 2.99 13.38 2.60
CA LEU A 148 2.08 14.49 2.91
C LEU A 148 1.55 14.41 4.35
N TYR A 149 1.26 13.20 4.84
CA TYR A 149 0.78 12.97 6.21
C TYR A 149 1.86 13.11 7.29
N ASN A 150 3.10 13.46 6.93
CA ASN A 150 4.12 13.82 7.92
C ASN A 150 4.00 15.29 8.34
N ARG A 151 3.19 16.08 7.63
CA ARG A 151 2.96 17.47 7.97
C ARG A 151 2.00 17.57 9.17
N PRO A 152 2.32 18.37 10.21
CA PRO A 152 1.49 18.45 11.41
C PRO A 152 0.02 18.81 11.16
N GLU A 153 -0.25 19.68 10.18
CA GLU A 153 -1.60 20.08 9.81
C GLU A 153 -2.42 18.94 9.21
N TRP A 154 -1.78 18.04 8.45
CA TRP A 154 -2.42 16.83 7.91
C TRP A 154 -2.69 15.79 8.98
N GLN A 155 -1.71 15.56 9.88
CA GLN A 155 -1.89 14.66 11.01
C GLN A 155 -3.04 15.11 11.90
N ARG A 156 -3.10 16.41 12.22
CA ARG A 156 -4.16 16.97 13.05
C ARG A 156 -5.53 16.80 12.38
N ALA A 157 -5.67 17.13 11.09
CA ALA A 157 -6.94 16.99 10.39
C ALA A 157 -7.45 15.54 10.38
N VAL A 158 -6.58 14.57 10.04
CA VAL A 158 -6.93 13.15 10.04
C VAL A 158 -7.23 12.64 11.45
N GLN A 159 -6.45 13.03 12.46
CA GLN A 159 -6.69 12.65 13.86
C GLN A 159 -8.02 13.22 14.37
N THR A 160 -8.35 14.47 14.05
CA THR A 160 -9.65 15.07 14.39
C THR A 160 -10.79 14.27 13.75
N ALA A 161 -10.68 13.91 12.48
CA ALA A 161 -11.67 13.07 11.81
C ALA A 161 -11.83 11.70 12.50
N LEU A 162 -10.72 11.05 12.86
CA LEU A 162 -10.71 9.78 13.59
C LEU A 162 -11.33 9.87 14.99
N SER A 163 -11.19 11.01 15.68
CA SER A 163 -11.75 11.22 17.01
C SER A 163 -13.19 11.73 17.01
N SER A 164 -13.67 12.26 15.87
CA SER A 164 -15.01 12.84 15.75
C SER A 164 -16.15 11.83 15.62
N GLY A 165 -15.84 10.54 15.40
CA GLY A 165 -16.84 9.50 15.13
C GLY A 165 -17.40 9.50 13.70
N ILE A 166 -16.89 10.36 12.79
CA ILE A 166 -17.28 10.36 11.37
C ILE A 166 -16.96 9.03 10.68
N ILE A 167 -15.95 8.29 11.17
CA ILE A 167 -15.62 6.95 10.68
C ILE A 167 -16.37 5.93 11.53
N GLU A 168 -17.53 5.49 11.05
CA GLU A 168 -18.45 4.61 11.79
C GLU A 168 -17.86 3.23 12.13
N ASN A 169 -16.98 2.68 11.28
CA ASN A 169 -16.36 1.38 11.52
C ASN A 169 -15.03 1.53 12.27
N GLU A 170 -15.00 1.06 13.53
CA GLU A 170 -13.82 1.17 14.39
C GLU A 170 -12.59 0.43 13.85
N THR A 171 -12.77 -0.73 13.21
CA THR A 171 -11.65 -1.48 12.60
C THR A 171 -11.03 -0.69 11.46
N LYS A 172 -11.84 0.01 10.68
CA LYS A 172 -11.38 0.92 9.63
C LYS A 172 -10.67 2.14 10.21
N ALA A 173 -11.18 2.71 11.28
CA ALA A 173 -10.50 3.79 12.01
C ALA A 173 -9.12 3.34 12.52
N ASP A 174 -9.00 2.12 13.07
CA ASP A 174 -7.73 1.54 13.49
C ASP A 174 -6.75 1.35 12.33
N ILE A 175 -7.22 0.91 11.16
CA ILE A 175 -6.37 0.83 9.96
C ILE A 175 -5.81 2.22 9.60
N TYR A 176 -6.65 3.26 9.63
CA TYR A 176 -6.19 4.63 9.35
C TYR A 176 -5.24 5.16 10.43
N ARG A 177 -5.47 4.86 11.71
CA ARG A 177 -4.55 5.21 12.81
C ARG A 177 -3.19 4.56 12.61
N LEU A 178 -3.17 3.27 12.26
CA LEU A 178 -1.93 2.56 11.95
C LEU A 178 -1.24 3.16 10.73
N ALA A 179 -1.97 3.41 9.63
CA ALA A 179 -1.41 4.02 8.44
C ALA A 179 -0.81 5.41 8.72
N LEU A 180 -1.53 6.26 9.47
CA LEU A 180 -1.04 7.57 9.91
C LEU A 180 0.21 7.43 10.78
N ARG A 181 0.24 6.47 11.71
CA ARG A 181 1.42 6.23 12.54
C ARG A 181 2.64 5.86 11.70
N THR A 182 2.45 4.98 10.73
CA THR A 182 3.53 4.52 9.84
C THR A 182 3.94 5.57 8.80
N SER A 183 3.22 6.69 8.64
CA SER A 183 3.51 7.67 7.57
C SER A 183 4.91 8.26 7.65
N ASN A 184 5.49 8.33 8.85
CA ASN A 184 6.84 8.84 9.11
C ASN A 184 7.96 7.82 8.80
N TRP A 185 7.64 6.54 8.62
CA TRP A 185 8.66 5.52 8.39
C TRP A 185 9.51 5.70 7.12
N PRO A 186 9.02 6.27 6.00
CA PRO A 186 9.86 6.52 4.84
C PRO A 186 11.06 7.44 5.15
N SER A 187 10.93 8.40 6.08
CA SER A 187 12.09 9.22 6.49
C SER A 187 13.05 8.43 7.39
N LEU A 188 12.52 7.57 8.27
CA LEU A 188 13.33 6.66 9.08
C LEU A 188 14.13 5.69 8.21
N PHE A 189 13.49 5.05 7.23
CA PHE A 189 14.12 4.08 6.35
C PHE A 189 15.13 4.72 5.40
N ARG A 190 14.90 5.97 4.98
CA ARG A 190 15.91 6.74 4.24
C ARG A 190 17.16 6.99 5.07
N ARG A 191 17.01 7.40 6.34
CA ARG A 191 18.16 7.60 7.23
C ARG A 191 18.96 6.31 7.43
N LEU A 192 18.29 5.15 7.44
CA LEU A 192 18.97 3.85 7.46
C LEU A 192 19.75 3.58 6.16
N ASP A 193 19.17 3.87 5.00
CA ASP A 193 19.85 3.74 3.70
C ASP A 193 21.07 4.69 3.62
N ASP A 194 20.91 5.95 4.05
CA ASP A 194 21.99 6.95 4.08
C ASP A 194 23.15 6.48 4.98
N MET A 195 22.86 5.84 6.12
CA MET A 195 23.88 5.28 7.02
C MET A 195 24.68 4.13 6.40
N GLN A 196 24.11 3.37 5.46
CA GLN A 196 24.83 2.29 4.76
C GLN A 196 25.90 2.82 3.80
N GLN A 197 25.80 4.10 3.41
CA GLN A 197 26.66 4.72 2.39
C GLN A 197 27.83 5.53 2.98
N ILE A 198 27.86 5.71 4.29
CA ILE A 198 28.89 6.52 4.97
C ILE A 198 29.93 5.55 5.60
N ASP A 199 31.17 5.62 5.12
CA ASP A 199 32.29 4.77 5.56
C ASP A 199 32.91 5.17 6.93
N ASP A 200 32.44 6.25 7.57
CA ASP A 200 33.16 6.91 8.68
C ASP A 200 32.51 6.92 10.08
N CYS A 201 33.39 7.10 11.08
CA CYS A 201 33.18 7.08 12.54
C CYS A 201 32.23 8.15 13.10
N GLU A 202 31.88 9.20 12.33
CA GLU A 202 30.87 10.21 12.71
C GLU A 202 29.42 9.66 12.76
N SER A 203 29.23 8.41 12.32
CA SER A 203 27.94 7.72 12.26
C SER A 203 27.30 7.40 13.61
N SER A 204 28.03 7.41 14.73
CA SER A 204 27.55 6.92 16.03
C SER A 204 26.32 7.70 16.57
N GLY A 205 26.32 9.03 16.50
CA GLY A 205 25.21 9.85 16.99
C GLY A 205 23.92 9.67 16.18
N THR A 206 24.04 9.68 14.85
CA THR A 206 22.90 9.46 13.95
C THR A 206 22.36 8.03 14.08
N ALA A 207 23.25 7.03 14.18
CA ALA A 207 22.89 5.64 14.37
C ALA A 207 22.12 5.43 15.67
N PHE A 208 22.56 6.06 16.77
CA PHE A 208 21.87 6.00 18.04
C PHE A 208 20.45 6.58 17.95
N ILE A 209 20.29 7.76 17.32
CA ILE A 209 18.96 8.38 17.15
C ILE A 209 18.04 7.48 16.34
N VAL A 210 18.53 6.94 15.21
CA VAL A 210 17.76 6.04 14.34
C VAL A 210 17.38 4.76 15.09
N ALA A 211 18.31 4.15 15.82
CA ALA A 211 18.07 2.95 16.62
C ALA A 211 17.03 3.19 17.72
N LYS A 212 17.15 4.30 18.44
CA LYS A 212 16.18 4.71 19.45
C LYS A 212 14.79 4.89 18.85
N THR A 213 14.67 5.69 17.79
CA THR A 213 13.38 5.92 17.13
C THR A 213 12.76 4.63 16.59
N ALA A 214 13.54 3.77 15.93
CA ALA A 214 13.03 2.51 15.40
C ALA A 214 12.57 1.56 16.53
N THR A 215 13.28 1.51 17.65
CA THR A 215 12.93 0.70 18.82
C THR A 215 11.67 1.21 19.51
N GLU A 216 11.53 2.53 19.66
CA GLU A 216 10.31 3.16 20.21
C GLU A 216 9.09 2.86 19.34
N GLU A 217 9.22 2.96 18.01
CA GLU A 217 8.15 2.57 17.07
C GLU A 217 7.81 1.08 17.18
N MET A 218 8.82 0.21 17.21
CA MET A 218 8.61 -1.24 17.34
C MET A 218 7.82 -1.59 18.61
N ASN A 219 8.23 -1.05 19.77
CA ASN A 219 7.55 -1.28 21.04
C ASN A 219 6.10 -0.76 21.04
N LEU A 220 5.85 0.39 20.38
CA LEU A 220 4.50 0.92 20.29
C LEU A 220 3.61 0.04 19.39
N ILE A 221 4.08 -0.31 18.20
CA ILE A 221 3.34 -1.18 17.27
C ILE A 221 3.08 -2.55 17.88
N GLN A 222 4.05 -3.10 18.62
CA GLN A 222 3.87 -4.33 19.38
C GLN A 222 2.71 -4.23 20.36
N ARG A 223 2.70 -3.22 21.23
CA ARG A 223 1.62 -3.05 22.24
C ARG A 223 0.24 -2.88 21.59
N LEU A 224 0.15 -2.05 20.55
CA LEU A 224 -1.10 -1.85 19.81
C LEU A 224 -1.56 -3.12 19.11
N GLY A 225 -0.64 -3.84 18.47
CA GLY A 225 -0.91 -5.11 17.80
C GLY A 225 -1.36 -6.20 18.77
N GLU A 226 -0.68 -6.36 19.91
CA GLU A 226 -1.05 -7.36 20.94
C GLU A 226 -2.44 -7.12 21.50
N LEU A 227 -2.78 -5.87 21.82
CA LEU A 227 -4.12 -5.50 22.27
C LEU A 227 -5.18 -5.80 21.19
N CYS A 228 -4.90 -5.43 19.95
CA CYS A 228 -5.76 -5.69 18.80
C CYS A 228 -5.99 -7.21 18.62
N PHE A 229 -4.92 -8.00 18.59
CA PHE A 229 -4.97 -9.46 18.41
C PHE A 229 -5.64 -10.18 19.56
N ALA A 230 -5.42 -9.73 20.81
CA ALA A 230 -6.10 -10.27 21.98
C ALA A 230 -7.60 -10.00 21.90
N THR A 231 -7.98 -8.76 21.57
CA THR A 231 -9.39 -8.36 21.39
C THR A 231 -10.06 -9.18 20.30
N MET A 232 -9.41 -9.35 19.14
CA MET A 232 -9.95 -10.17 18.05
C MET A 232 -10.15 -11.63 18.47
N ARG A 233 -9.19 -12.25 19.15
CA ARG A 233 -9.31 -13.64 19.63
C ARG A 233 -10.39 -13.81 20.70
N ASN A 234 -10.41 -12.93 21.70
CA ASN A 234 -11.36 -13.01 22.81
C ASN A 234 -12.83 -12.86 22.36
N HIS A 235 -13.08 -12.13 21.27
CA HIS A 235 -14.41 -11.98 20.69
C HIS A 235 -14.72 -13.02 19.59
N GLY A 236 -13.87 -14.03 19.39
CA GLY A 236 -14.05 -15.05 18.35
C GLY A 236 -13.98 -14.50 16.92
N LYS A 237 -13.39 -13.32 16.73
CA LYS A 237 -13.30 -12.64 15.43
C LYS A 237 -12.22 -13.22 14.51
N VAL A 238 -11.29 -13.98 15.09
CA VAL A 238 -10.27 -14.76 14.39
C VAL A 238 -10.34 -16.18 14.92
N THR A 239 -10.47 -17.15 14.02
CA THR A 239 -10.47 -18.57 14.38
C THR A 239 -9.37 -19.31 13.61
N GLU A 240 -8.76 -20.27 14.29
CA GLU A 240 -7.69 -21.13 13.76
C GLU A 240 -8.29 -22.46 13.31
N HIS A 241 -7.91 -22.89 12.11
CA HIS A 241 -8.32 -24.17 11.54
C HIS A 241 -7.09 -24.97 11.13
N PRO A 242 -7.01 -26.28 11.40
CA PRO A 242 -5.92 -27.12 10.91
C PRO A 242 -5.84 -27.09 9.38
N ASP A 243 -4.62 -26.95 8.85
CA ASP A 243 -4.35 -26.95 7.41
C ASP A 243 -3.08 -27.76 7.12
N ARG A 244 -3.22 -29.10 7.11
CA ARG A 244 -2.09 -30.03 6.95
C ARG A 244 -1.41 -29.94 5.58
N ALA A 245 -2.08 -29.36 4.58
CA ALA A 245 -1.52 -29.16 3.24
C ALA A 245 -0.62 -27.92 3.17
N SER A 246 -0.77 -27.00 4.13
CA SER A 246 0.01 -25.77 4.21
C SER A 246 1.29 -26.00 5.04
N PRO A 247 2.43 -25.42 4.65
CA PRO A 247 3.63 -25.44 5.51
C PRO A 247 3.43 -24.68 6.82
N PHE A 248 2.35 -23.90 6.94
CA PHE A 248 1.99 -23.17 8.15
C PHE A 248 1.11 -23.97 9.12
N LEU A 249 0.67 -25.19 8.73
CA LEU A 249 -0.12 -26.17 9.49
C LEU A 249 -1.49 -25.71 10.01
N VAL A 250 -1.75 -24.41 10.00
CA VAL A 250 -2.95 -23.74 10.46
C VAL A 250 -3.32 -22.67 9.43
N CYS A 251 -4.61 -22.41 9.26
CA CYS A 251 -5.11 -21.26 8.54
C CYS A 251 -6.04 -20.44 9.42
N TYR A 252 -6.05 -19.12 9.23
CA TYR A 252 -6.98 -18.22 9.88
C TYR A 252 -8.25 -18.04 9.05
N THR A 253 -9.38 -17.91 9.75
CA THR A 253 -10.59 -17.28 9.18
C THR A 253 -10.99 -16.10 10.05
N PHE A 254 -11.64 -15.12 9.43
CA PHE A 254 -11.98 -13.85 10.05
C PHE A 254 -13.48 -13.60 9.95
N ALA A 255 -14.06 -12.95 10.95
CA ALA A 255 -15.48 -12.58 10.95
C ALA A 255 -15.83 -11.59 9.84
N GLU A 256 -14.90 -10.67 9.52
CA GLU A 256 -15.04 -9.73 8.41
C GLU A 256 -13.68 -9.48 7.73
N PRO A 257 -13.64 -9.10 6.43
CA PRO A 257 -12.36 -8.96 5.74
C PRO A 257 -11.57 -7.71 6.16
N LEU A 258 -12.19 -6.69 6.77
CA LEU A 258 -11.47 -5.55 7.38
C LEU A 258 -10.62 -6.00 8.58
N MET A 259 -11.10 -6.94 9.38
CA MET A 259 -10.32 -7.49 10.50
C MET A 259 -9.10 -8.26 10.00
N ALA A 260 -9.25 -9.04 8.93
CA ALA A 260 -8.12 -9.71 8.29
C ALA A 260 -7.07 -8.71 7.81
N MET A 261 -7.52 -7.59 7.21
CA MET A 261 -6.64 -6.53 6.76
C MET A 261 -5.90 -5.88 7.93
N LEU A 262 -6.60 -5.45 8.98
CA LEU A 262 -5.98 -4.87 10.18
C LEU A 262 -4.98 -5.84 10.81
N PHE A 263 -5.37 -7.12 10.92
CA PHE A 263 -4.54 -8.18 11.49
C PHE A 263 -3.19 -8.29 10.77
N ILE A 264 -3.26 -8.30 9.43
CA ILE A 264 -2.08 -8.44 8.58
C ILE A 264 -1.25 -7.17 8.53
N LEU A 265 -1.88 -5.99 8.54
CA LEU A 265 -1.17 -4.71 8.56
C LEU A 265 -0.33 -4.56 9.84
N TYR A 266 -0.83 -4.99 11.01
CA TYR A 266 -0.01 -5.00 12.23
C TYR A 266 1.16 -5.97 12.13
N ALA A 267 0.94 -7.20 11.63
CA ALA A 267 2.02 -8.17 11.44
C ALA A 267 3.08 -7.64 10.45
N MET A 268 2.64 -7.06 9.33
CA MET A 268 3.49 -6.43 8.33
C MET A 268 4.30 -5.27 8.92
N ALA A 269 3.66 -4.39 9.70
CA ALA A 269 4.31 -3.26 10.37
C ALA A 269 5.40 -3.75 11.34
N ARG A 270 5.09 -4.76 12.17
CA ARG A 270 6.08 -5.38 13.09
C ARG A 270 7.28 -5.97 12.37
N ILE A 271 7.05 -6.67 11.26
CA ILE A 271 8.15 -7.20 10.43
C ILE A 271 9.01 -6.07 9.88
N ALA A 272 8.38 -5.06 9.29
CA ALA A 272 9.11 -3.98 8.62
C ALA A 272 9.99 -3.19 9.61
N ILE A 273 9.42 -2.78 10.75
CA ILE A 273 10.18 -2.06 11.78
C ILE A 273 11.18 -2.97 12.51
N GLY A 274 10.86 -4.25 12.71
CA GLY A 274 11.78 -5.22 13.29
C GLY A 274 13.02 -5.41 12.42
N TYR A 275 12.88 -5.48 11.10
CA TYR A 275 14.03 -5.51 10.19
C TYR A 275 14.86 -4.23 10.26
N ALA A 276 14.23 -3.06 10.37
CA ALA A 276 14.92 -1.79 10.55
C ALA A 276 15.74 -1.76 11.86
N VAL A 277 15.15 -2.19 12.99
CA VAL A 277 15.84 -2.30 14.28
C VAL A 277 16.98 -3.32 14.22
N LYS A 278 16.72 -4.52 13.68
CA LYS A 278 17.75 -5.55 13.51
C LYS A 278 18.93 -5.02 12.69
N HIS A 279 18.66 -4.26 11.65
CA HIS A 279 19.69 -3.71 10.78
C HIS A 279 20.52 -2.63 11.47
N VAL A 280 19.90 -1.65 12.12
CA VAL A 280 20.64 -0.58 12.81
C VAL A 280 21.44 -1.09 14.01
N LEU A 281 20.94 -2.11 14.73
CA LEU A 281 21.69 -2.75 15.80
C LEU A 281 22.93 -3.47 15.26
N ALA A 282 22.81 -4.15 14.11
CA ALA A 282 23.94 -4.81 13.47
C ALA A 282 25.03 -3.81 13.04
N LEU A 283 24.67 -2.63 12.54
CA LEU A 283 25.61 -1.55 12.24
C LEU A 283 26.36 -1.08 13.50
N ASN A 284 25.73 -1.14 14.67
CA ASN A 284 26.33 -0.81 15.96
C ASN A 284 27.02 -2.00 16.66
N GLY A 285 27.23 -3.12 15.96
CA GLY A 285 27.82 -4.34 16.54
C GLY A 285 26.96 -5.01 17.63
N THR A 286 25.69 -4.64 17.75
CA THR A 286 24.76 -5.18 18.75
C THR A 286 23.83 -6.21 18.10
N HIS A 287 23.54 -7.30 18.81
CA HIS A 287 22.64 -8.35 18.32
C HIS A 287 21.50 -8.61 19.30
N ARG A 288 20.28 -8.74 18.76
CA ARG A 288 19.06 -9.04 19.51
C ARG A 288 18.31 -10.22 18.87
N PRO A 289 18.51 -11.46 19.35
CA PRO A 289 17.92 -12.66 18.73
C PRO A 289 16.39 -12.72 18.91
N ASP A 290 15.86 -12.04 19.91
CA ASP A 290 14.42 -11.91 20.16
C ASP A 290 13.70 -11.23 18.99
N ILE A 291 14.32 -10.22 18.35
CA ILE A 291 13.75 -9.54 17.18
C ILE A 291 13.61 -10.51 16.00
N ALA A 292 14.58 -11.39 15.77
CA ALA A 292 14.50 -12.38 14.71
C ALA A 292 13.37 -13.39 14.94
N THR A 293 13.16 -13.77 16.21
CA THR A 293 12.07 -14.65 16.62
C THR A 293 10.70 -13.98 16.39
N GLU A 294 10.57 -12.72 16.77
CA GLU A 294 9.34 -11.93 16.55
C GLU A 294 9.01 -11.79 15.05
N ILE A 295 10.00 -11.46 14.22
CA ILE A 295 9.82 -11.36 12.76
C ILE A 295 9.33 -12.69 12.19
N SER A 296 9.92 -13.81 12.62
CA SER A 296 9.52 -15.15 12.18
C SER A 296 8.08 -15.48 12.59
N GLU A 297 7.71 -15.16 13.84
CA GLU A 297 6.35 -15.36 14.34
C GLU A 297 5.32 -14.56 13.52
N MET A 298 5.59 -13.27 13.28
CA MET A 298 4.69 -12.43 12.47
C MET A 298 4.59 -12.91 11.02
N SER A 299 5.69 -13.41 10.46
CA SER A 299 5.71 -13.96 9.11
C SER A 299 4.89 -15.25 9.01
N PHE A 300 4.98 -16.11 10.02
CA PHE A 300 4.13 -17.29 10.14
C PHE A 300 2.65 -16.91 10.23
N ARG A 301 2.31 -15.87 11.01
CA ARG A 301 0.94 -15.35 11.09
C ARG A 301 0.41 -14.87 9.73
N ILE A 302 1.22 -14.16 8.94
CA ILE A 302 0.85 -13.76 7.56
C ILE A 302 0.65 -14.99 6.67
N GLY A 303 1.55 -15.99 6.75
CA GLY A 303 1.43 -17.25 6.02
C GLY A 303 0.13 -17.99 6.28
N ARG A 304 -0.32 -18.03 7.54
CA ARG A 304 -1.62 -18.61 7.94
C ARG A 304 -2.84 -17.89 7.33
N CYS A 305 -2.67 -16.66 6.83
CA CYS A 305 -3.74 -15.91 6.17
C CYS A 305 -3.85 -16.21 4.66
N ILE A 306 -2.92 -16.95 4.04
CA ILE A 306 -2.89 -17.18 2.59
C ILE A 306 -4.19 -17.79 2.07
N LYS A 307 -4.71 -18.82 2.75
CA LYS A 307 -5.95 -19.50 2.33
C LYS A 307 -7.15 -18.56 2.35
N TYR A 308 -7.25 -17.71 3.37
CA TYR A 308 -8.27 -16.67 3.46
C TYR A 308 -8.12 -15.65 2.34
N ALA A 309 -6.90 -15.14 2.10
CA ALA A 309 -6.60 -14.17 1.05
C ALA A 309 -7.08 -14.61 -0.34
N ARG A 310 -6.89 -15.89 -0.67
CA ARG A 310 -7.26 -16.47 -1.96
C ARG A 310 -8.75 -16.40 -2.27
N GLN A 311 -9.61 -16.28 -1.26
CA GLN A 311 -11.07 -16.17 -1.44
C GLN A 311 -11.49 -14.82 -2.03
N PHE A 312 -10.62 -13.81 -1.99
CA PHE A 312 -10.92 -12.43 -2.38
C PHE A 312 -10.39 -12.05 -3.76
N LYS A 313 -9.89 -13.03 -4.51
CA LYS A 313 -9.42 -12.78 -5.87
C LYS A 313 -10.55 -12.37 -6.80
N PRO A 314 -10.23 -11.61 -7.87
CA PRO A 314 -8.93 -10.99 -8.15
C PRO A 314 -8.80 -9.57 -7.56
N LEU A 315 -9.86 -9.02 -6.96
CA LEU A 315 -10.03 -7.57 -6.77
C LEU A 315 -10.11 -7.13 -5.31
N PHE A 316 -10.46 -8.01 -4.38
CA PHE A 316 -10.70 -7.65 -2.99
C PHE A 316 -9.44 -7.88 -2.16
N GLY A 317 -8.98 -6.84 -1.46
CA GLY A 317 -7.95 -6.92 -0.41
C GLY A 317 -6.53 -7.38 -0.82
N CYS A 318 -6.35 -7.99 -2.00
CA CYS A 318 -5.14 -8.71 -2.38
C CYS A 318 -3.88 -7.86 -2.21
N ARG A 319 -3.92 -6.56 -2.54
CA ARG A 319 -2.73 -5.69 -2.42
C ARG A 319 -2.17 -5.55 -1.02
N GLY A 320 -3.02 -5.46 0.00
CA GLY A 320 -2.52 -5.41 1.38
C GLY A 320 -1.82 -6.71 1.75
N PHE A 321 -2.32 -7.83 1.23
CA PHE A 321 -1.71 -9.14 1.40
C PHE A 321 -0.42 -9.31 0.60
N ILE A 322 -0.33 -8.78 -0.64
CA ILE A 322 0.88 -8.88 -1.46
C ILE A 322 2.09 -8.32 -0.71
N LEU A 323 1.98 -7.10 -0.18
CA LEU A 323 3.09 -6.46 0.53
C LEU A 323 3.45 -7.18 1.84
N ALA A 324 2.44 -7.66 2.57
CA ALA A 324 2.65 -8.45 3.77
C ALA A 324 3.37 -9.78 3.47
N LEU A 325 2.97 -10.48 2.40
CA LEU A 325 3.61 -11.71 1.94
C LEU A 325 5.06 -11.45 1.52
N VAL A 326 5.31 -10.38 0.77
CA VAL A 326 6.66 -9.95 0.39
C VAL A 326 7.55 -9.76 1.61
N LEU A 327 7.07 -9.04 2.63
CA LEU A 327 7.83 -8.78 3.85
C LEU A 327 8.04 -10.06 4.70
N SER A 328 7.08 -10.99 4.70
CA SER A 328 7.19 -12.25 5.44
C SER A 328 8.23 -13.22 4.86
N PHE A 329 8.50 -13.12 3.56
CA PHE A 329 9.25 -14.11 2.78
C PHE A 329 10.64 -14.42 3.34
N GLU A 330 11.40 -13.41 3.77
CA GLU A 330 12.80 -13.59 4.18
C GLU A 330 12.94 -14.49 5.42
N SER A 331 11.97 -14.45 6.36
CA SER A 331 12.03 -15.23 7.60
C SER A 331 11.32 -16.59 7.53
N CYS A 332 10.64 -16.90 6.43
CA CYS A 332 10.02 -18.19 6.21
C CYS A 332 11.06 -19.30 5.97
N SER A 333 10.67 -20.54 6.28
CA SER A 333 11.38 -21.75 5.86
C SER A 333 11.38 -21.88 4.33
N GLU A 334 12.15 -22.81 3.77
CA GLU A 334 12.18 -23.06 2.32
C GLU A 334 10.79 -23.39 1.75
N GLN A 335 10.09 -24.35 2.35
CA GLN A 335 8.71 -24.67 1.97
C GLN A 335 7.74 -23.48 2.16
N GLY A 336 7.93 -22.69 3.23
CA GLY A 336 7.15 -21.48 3.46
C GLY A 336 7.38 -20.43 2.37
N ARG A 337 8.62 -20.27 1.91
CA ARG A 337 9.00 -19.36 0.81
C ARG A 337 8.38 -19.78 -0.52
N GLU A 338 8.41 -21.07 -0.83
CA GLU A 338 7.74 -21.62 -2.02
C GLU A 338 6.23 -21.34 -1.98
N CYS A 339 5.59 -21.63 -0.85
CA CYS A 339 4.18 -21.34 -0.64
C CYS A 339 3.84 -19.85 -0.80
N VAL A 340 4.71 -18.95 -0.31
CA VAL A 340 4.56 -17.49 -0.49
C VAL A 340 4.71 -17.09 -1.95
N ILE A 341 5.70 -17.62 -2.69
CA ILE A 341 5.88 -17.35 -4.13
C ILE A 341 4.65 -17.80 -4.91
N ASP A 342 4.14 -19.00 -4.61
CA ASP A 342 2.95 -19.54 -5.25
C ASP A 342 1.73 -18.67 -4.93
N ALA A 343 1.54 -18.29 -3.66
CA ALA A 343 0.45 -17.40 -3.25
C ALA A 343 0.50 -16.05 -3.96
N LEU A 344 1.67 -15.42 -4.08
CA LEU A 344 1.84 -14.14 -4.76
C LEU A 344 1.50 -14.23 -6.25
N ASN A 345 2.03 -15.23 -6.96
CA ASN A 345 1.74 -15.45 -8.38
C ASN A 345 0.26 -15.78 -8.61
N ASP A 346 -0.33 -16.55 -7.70
CA ASP A 346 -1.72 -16.96 -7.74
C ASP A 346 -2.69 -15.79 -7.43
N LEU A 347 -2.32 -14.87 -6.53
CA LEU A 347 -3.08 -13.64 -6.24
C LEU A 347 -3.04 -12.63 -7.39
N GLU A 348 -1.94 -12.55 -8.13
CA GLU A 348 -1.78 -11.62 -9.27
C GLU A 348 -1.91 -12.30 -10.65
N HIS A 349 -2.35 -13.55 -10.70
CA HIS A 349 -2.47 -14.33 -11.96
C HIS A 349 -3.30 -13.59 -13.03
N TYR A 350 -4.32 -12.85 -12.60
CA TYR A 350 -5.20 -12.09 -13.49
C TYR A 350 -4.48 -10.98 -14.27
N ARG A 351 -3.33 -10.48 -13.78
CA ARG A 351 -2.57 -9.40 -14.43
C ARG A 351 -1.73 -9.91 -15.60
N ASN A 352 -1.17 -11.11 -15.46
CA ASN A 352 -0.36 -11.72 -16.51
C ASN A 352 -0.35 -13.26 -16.35
N PRO A 353 -1.35 -13.96 -16.91
CA PRO A 353 -1.48 -15.41 -16.76
C PRO A 353 -0.26 -16.20 -17.27
N SER A 354 0.47 -15.64 -18.23
CA SER A 354 1.63 -16.24 -18.88
C SER A 354 2.96 -16.00 -18.15
N SER A 355 3.01 -15.12 -17.15
CA SER A 355 4.26 -14.73 -16.49
C SER A 355 4.22 -15.03 -14.99
N LYS A 356 5.31 -15.65 -14.49
CA LYS A 356 5.60 -15.64 -13.06
C LYS A 356 6.12 -14.25 -12.69
N LEU A 357 5.22 -13.38 -12.25
CA LEU A 357 5.54 -12.02 -11.81
C LEU A 357 6.48 -12.02 -10.60
N TRP A 358 6.34 -13.01 -9.73
CA TRP A 358 7.10 -13.10 -8.49
C TRP A 358 8.13 -14.22 -8.51
N CYS A 359 9.37 -13.85 -8.19
CA CYS A 359 10.47 -14.77 -7.95
C CYS A 359 11.21 -14.37 -6.66
N LYS A 360 12.05 -15.26 -6.14
CA LYS A 360 12.84 -15.02 -4.93
C LYS A 360 13.58 -13.67 -4.98
N GLN A 361 14.19 -13.35 -6.12
CA GLN A 361 14.96 -12.12 -6.28
C GLN A 361 14.07 -10.88 -6.24
N SER A 362 12.96 -10.83 -6.98
CA SER A 362 12.07 -9.66 -6.98
C SER A 362 11.42 -9.43 -5.62
N ILE A 363 11.02 -10.51 -4.93
CA ILE A 363 10.46 -10.44 -3.57
C ILE A 363 11.50 -9.89 -2.59
N MET A 364 12.72 -10.46 -2.57
CA MET A 364 13.77 -10.02 -1.65
C MET A 364 14.19 -8.56 -1.89
N SER A 365 14.29 -8.14 -3.16
CA SER A 365 14.60 -6.76 -3.51
C SER A 365 13.54 -5.80 -2.97
N LEU A 366 12.25 -6.11 -3.16
CA LEU A 366 11.16 -5.28 -2.65
C LEU A 366 11.10 -5.29 -1.11
N ALA A 367 11.29 -6.44 -0.46
CA ALA A 367 11.30 -6.54 1.00
C ALA A 367 12.44 -5.72 1.64
N LYS A 368 13.65 -5.77 1.06
CA LYS A 368 14.78 -4.93 1.51
C LYS A 368 14.48 -3.45 1.31
N TYR A 369 13.89 -3.10 0.17
CA TYR A 369 13.49 -1.73 -0.14
C TYR A 369 12.49 -1.18 0.89
N MET A 370 11.44 -1.95 1.18
CA MET A 370 10.40 -1.60 2.16
C MET A 370 10.89 -1.53 3.61
N THR A 371 12.12 -1.96 3.89
CA THR A 371 12.72 -1.97 5.23
C THR A 371 13.94 -1.07 5.34
N GLY A 372 14.21 -0.23 4.33
CA GLY A 372 15.37 0.67 4.32
C GLY A 372 16.71 -0.04 4.23
N ARG A 373 16.73 -1.28 3.73
CA ARG A 373 17.93 -2.13 3.60
C ARG A 373 18.42 -2.30 2.17
N ALA A 374 17.76 -1.69 1.20
CA ALA A 374 18.20 -1.73 -0.19
C ALA A 374 18.85 -0.41 -0.55
N VAL A 375 20.10 -0.47 -1.02
CA VAL A 375 20.77 0.67 -1.65
C VAL A 375 19.97 1.06 -2.88
N ILE A 376 19.42 2.27 -2.89
CA ILE A 376 18.83 2.83 -4.10
C ILE A 376 19.99 3.13 -5.05
N THR A 377 20.38 2.16 -5.87
CA THR A 377 21.18 2.46 -7.06
C THR A 377 20.34 3.43 -7.88
N ARG A 378 20.69 4.73 -7.85
CA ARG A 378 19.99 5.84 -8.55
C ARG A 378 20.01 5.70 -10.09
N SER A 379 20.23 4.51 -10.61
CA SER A 379 20.52 4.18 -12.00
C SER A 379 19.54 3.13 -12.55
N VAL A 380 18.25 3.45 -12.59
CA VAL A 380 17.36 2.95 -13.66
C VAL A 380 16.54 4.11 -14.19
N GLY A 381 17.24 5.13 -14.69
CA GLY A 381 16.69 5.96 -15.74
C GLY A 381 16.48 5.05 -16.96
N ILE A 382 15.25 5.05 -17.46
CA ILE A 382 14.88 4.55 -18.77
C ILE A 382 16.01 4.89 -19.75
N LYS A 383 16.71 3.88 -20.28
CA LYS A 383 17.64 4.12 -21.39
C LYS A 383 16.85 4.84 -22.48
N PRO A 384 17.27 6.03 -22.94
CA PRO A 384 16.65 6.65 -24.11
C PRO A 384 16.70 5.61 -25.22
N LYS A 385 15.56 5.31 -25.85
CA LYS A 385 15.58 4.58 -27.12
C LYS A 385 16.40 5.45 -28.07
N ASP A 386 17.59 4.97 -28.43
CA ASP A 386 18.38 5.54 -29.50
C ASP A 386 17.51 5.54 -30.75
N ASN A 387 17.01 6.74 -31.06
CA ASN A 387 16.24 6.99 -32.26
C ASN A 387 17.25 6.98 -33.41
N LYS A 388 17.61 5.80 -33.90
CA LYS A 388 18.34 5.64 -35.16
C LYS A 388 17.44 6.13 -36.28
N GLY A 389 17.54 7.43 -36.55
CA GLY A 389 17.05 8.05 -37.76
C GLY A 389 17.63 7.29 -38.95
N LYS A 390 16.74 6.69 -39.74
CA LYS A 390 17.01 6.37 -41.13
C LYS A 390 17.15 7.71 -41.86
N ALA A 391 18.38 8.12 -42.13
CA ALA A 391 18.62 9.04 -43.23
C ALA A 391 18.38 8.26 -44.53
N LYS A 392 17.49 8.80 -45.37
CA LYS A 392 17.40 8.49 -46.79
C LYS A 392 18.26 9.49 -47.54
#